data_AF-A0A2H0XU73-F1
#
_entry.id   AF-A0A2H0XU73-F1
#
_cell.length_a   1.000
_cell.length_b   1.000
_cell.length_c   1.000
_cell.angle_alpha   90.00
_cell.angle_beta   90.00
_cell.angle_gamma   90.00
#
_symmetry.space_group_name_H-M   'P 1'
#
loop_
_entity.id
_entity.type
_entity.pdbx_description
1 polymer ?
#
loop_
_entity_poly.entity_id
_entity_poly.type
_entity_poly.pdbx_seq_one_letter_code
_entity_poly.pdbx_strand_id
1 'polypeptide(L)'
;MPLLEVCLLDDSPINGFLGLVLKKPDAVVWLRTPHQKTIAQQIEAAVATYMAPMFETREILSDDVNSFVKICQAILRDYPEHEILLNVTGGDRLQAVLAADVFRKANKEVFYIDTHHFKIINIGLGESKYYQIAALTVNEFIALQGIKMTYGTRFDPEIGRRSPLTYFIAVHIDNLVPHIDKIRDEWIKMGNVKQSVKWDYDDGRIKFLIEYDAEQDRMKCKFGGGAGQKVVEIFKNPEEYLLNGGWLREMVFLRVHKSQYDDVRLDVRLDKESLPLGNKSENLIDIAMMKGSTLYIFQCFSYPITHDSFMELKSFQQTVKLLNAKGFVFVSHKIYHGFIERARELGVSVVVGRRIPIFTI
;
A
#
# COMPACT_ATOMS: atom_id res chain seq x y z
N MET A 1 -2.47 1.53 38.81
CA MET A 1 -1.35 0.56 38.64
C MET A 1 -0.77 0.80 37.26
N PRO A 2 0.56 0.72 37.08
CA PRO A 2 1.16 0.81 35.75
C PRO A 2 0.69 -0.36 34.87
N LEU A 3 0.40 -0.07 33.60
CA LEU A 3 -0.08 -1.04 32.62
C LEU A 3 1.11 -1.68 31.89
N LEU A 4 1.20 -3.00 31.94
CA LEU A 4 2.18 -3.80 31.21
C LEU A 4 1.48 -4.57 30.09
N GLU A 5 1.91 -4.37 28.84
CA GLU A 5 1.54 -5.27 27.74
C GLU A 5 2.64 -6.31 27.53
N VAL A 6 2.27 -7.59 27.61
CA VAL A 6 3.12 -8.70 27.17
C VAL A 6 2.67 -9.05 25.76
N CYS A 7 3.56 -8.96 24.78
CA CYS A 7 3.20 -9.16 23.38
C CYS A 7 4.00 -10.30 22.74
N LEU A 8 3.29 -11.28 22.20
CA LEU A 8 3.87 -12.28 21.32
C LEU A 8 4.15 -11.65 19.96
N LEU A 9 5.42 -11.61 19.56
CA LEU A 9 5.81 -11.07 18.26
C LEU A 9 5.71 -12.13 17.17
N ASP A 10 5.22 -11.72 16.01
CA ASP A 10 5.28 -12.46 14.75
C ASP A 10 6.09 -11.66 13.72
N ASP A 11 6.08 -12.13 12.47
CA ASP A 11 6.76 -11.45 11.36
C ASP A 11 5.98 -10.25 10.80
N SER A 12 4.88 -9.85 11.45
CA SER A 12 4.00 -8.77 11.02
C SER A 12 4.03 -7.61 12.03
N PRO A 13 4.87 -6.58 11.82
CA PRO A 13 5.05 -5.48 12.76
C PRO A 13 3.75 -4.78 13.19
N ILE A 14 2.76 -4.76 12.29
CA ILE A 14 1.46 -4.12 12.51
C ILE A 14 0.70 -4.71 13.71
N ASN A 15 0.85 -6.01 13.99
CA ASN A 15 0.11 -6.68 15.06
C ASN A 15 0.56 -6.20 16.44
N GLY A 16 1.88 -6.11 16.65
CA GLY A 16 2.45 -5.53 17.85
C GLY A 16 2.18 -4.03 17.94
N PHE A 17 2.37 -3.29 16.84
CA PHE A 17 2.12 -1.85 16.79
C PHE A 17 0.69 -1.48 17.21
N LEU A 18 -0.33 -2.18 16.67
CA LEU A 18 -1.72 -1.90 16.98
C LEU A 18 -2.06 -2.15 18.46
N GLY A 19 -1.48 -3.20 19.07
CA GLY A 19 -1.63 -3.45 20.51
C GLY A 19 -1.23 -2.23 21.33
N LEU A 20 -0.03 -1.74 21.07
CA LEU A 20 0.54 -0.60 21.78
C LEU A 20 -0.27 0.69 21.57
N VAL A 21 -0.64 1.01 20.33
CA VAL A 21 -1.40 2.25 20.04
C VAL A 21 -2.81 2.22 20.64
N LEU A 22 -3.45 1.04 20.67
CA LEU A 22 -4.81 0.89 21.17
C LEU A 22 -4.87 0.82 22.70
N LYS A 23 -3.91 0.15 23.34
CA LYS A 23 -3.89 -0.07 24.79
C LYS A 23 -3.07 0.97 25.56
N LYS A 24 -2.10 1.61 24.90
CA LYS A 24 -1.20 2.63 25.46
C LYS A 24 -0.57 2.21 26.79
N PRO A 25 0.14 1.07 26.85
CA PRO A 25 0.76 0.59 28.08
C PRO A 25 1.92 1.50 28.54
N ASP A 26 2.26 1.44 29.82
CA ASP A 26 3.44 2.12 30.39
C ASP A 26 4.73 1.33 30.13
N ALA A 27 4.61 0.01 30.03
CA ALA A 27 5.71 -0.91 29.74
C ALA A 27 5.28 -2.03 28.80
N VAL A 28 6.25 -2.59 28.07
CA VAL A 28 6.05 -3.66 27.10
C VAL A 28 7.10 -4.74 27.29
N VAL A 29 6.68 -5.99 27.37
CA VAL A 29 7.57 -7.16 27.30
C VAL A 29 7.35 -7.87 25.98
N TRP A 30 8.35 -7.82 25.11
CA TRP A 30 8.38 -8.58 23.87
C TRP A 30 8.74 -10.04 24.13
N LEU A 31 7.83 -10.95 23.83
CA LEU A 31 8.10 -12.37 23.72
C LEU A 31 8.44 -12.68 22.25
N ARG A 32 9.72 -12.91 21.94
CA ARG A 32 10.18 -13.06 20.55
C ARG A 32 11.28 -14.08 20.37
N THR A 33 11.37 -14.62 19.17
CA THR A 33 12.51 -15.44 18.73
C THR A 33 13.73 -14.56 18.38
N PRO A 34 14.94 -15.15 18.22
CA PRO A 34 16.14 -14.40 17.84
C PRO A 34 15.98 -13.60 16.53
N HIS A 35 15.30 -14.16 15.52
CA HIS A 35 15.16 -13.53 14.20
C HIS A 35 14.28 -12.28 14.23
N GLN A 36 13.34 -12.19 15.18
CA GLN A 36 12.37 -11.11 15.29
C GLN A 36 12.92 -9.84 15.99
N LYS A 37 14.23 -9.79 16.26
CA LYS A 37 14.87 -8.61 16.88
C LYS A 37 14.62 -7.33 16.08
N THR A 38 14.73 -7.39 14.77
CA THR A 38 14.54 -6.23 13.89
C THR A 38 13.10 -5.73 13.90
N ILE A 39 12.13 -6.64 14.01
CA ILE A 39 10.70 -6.30 14.05
C ILE A 39 10.37 -5.53 15.33
N ALA A 40 10.86 -5.97 16.49
CA ALA A 40 10.70 -5.23 17.74
C ALA A 40 11.23 -3.79 17.61
N GLN A 41 12.44 -3.64 17.05
CA GLN A 41 13.06 -2.33 16.83
C GLN A 41 12.25 -1.44 15.87
N GLN A 42 11.67 -2.01 14.82
CA GLN A 42 10.80 -1.28 13.89
C GLN A 42 9.53 -0.79 14.58
N ILE A 43 8.89 -1.63 15.39
CA ILE A 43 7.70 -1.26 16.16
C ILE A 43 8.05 -0.16 17.17
N GLU A 44 9.12 -0.32 17.93
CA GLU A 44 9.60 0.66 18.92
C GLU A 44 9.85 2.02 18.27
N ALA A 45 10.54 2.05 17.12
CA ALA A 45 10.81 3.28 16.39
C ALA A 45 9.52 3.96 15.87
N ALA A 46 8.56 3.18 15.39
CA ALA A 46 7.28 3.73 14.93
C ALA A 46 6.43 4.26 16.10
N VAL A 47 6.36 3.52 17.21
CA VAL A 47 5.57 3.88 18.40
C VAL A 47 6.16 5.08 19.13
N ALA A 48 7.48 5.30 19.07
CA ALA A 48 8.14 6.45 19.67
C ALA A 48 7.59 7.83 19.21
N THR A 49 6.92 7.87 18.06
CA THR A 49 6.24 9.09 17.56
C THR A 49 4.92 9.38 18.28
N TYR A 50 4.36 8.39 18.97
CA TYR A 50 3.06 8.45 19.66
C TYR A 50 3.17 8.37 21.19
N MET A 51 4.11 7.58 21.69
CA MET A 51 4.28 7.27 23.11
C MET A 51 5.69 6.75 23.40
N ALA A 52 6.07 6.70 24.68
CA ALA A 52 7.40 6.27 25.12
C ALA A 52 7.30 5.25 26.27
N PRO A 53 6.79 4.02 26.01
CA PRO A 53 6.76 2.99 27.03
C PRO A 53 8.16 2.42 27.28
N MET A 54 8.35 1.80 28.44
CA MET A 54 9.56 1.03 28.72
C MET A 54 9.51 -0.31 27.98
N PHE A 55 10.57 -0.64 27.24
CA PHE A 55 10.65 -1.91 26.49
C PHE A 55 11.61 -2.90 27.17
N GLU A 56 11.14 -4.14 27.32
CA GLU A 56 11.94 -5.30 27.70
C GLU A 56 11.74 -6.41 26.66
N THR A 57 12.75 -7.26 26.48
CA THR A 57 12.64 -8.47 25.66
C THR A 57 12.90 -9.72 26.49
N ARG A 58 12.07 -10.75 26.29
CA ARG A 58 12.34 -12.13 26.70
C ARG A 58 12.42 -13.00 25.45
N GLU A 59 13.58 -13.58 25.22
CA GLU A 59 13.80 -14.47 24.09
C GLU A 59 13.11 -15.82 24.33
N ILE A 60 12.40 -16.32 23.33
CA ILE A 60 11.70 -17.61 23.37
C ILE A 60 12.23 -18.53 22.27
N LEU A 61 12.32 -19.82 22.59
CA LEU A 61 12.65 -20.89 21.65
C LEU A 61 11.36 -21.60 21.25
N SER A 62 11.13 -21.77 19.95
CA SER A 62 9.86 -22.29 19.41
C SER A 62 9.62 -23.77 19.73
N ASP A 63 10.66 -24.52 20.09
CA ASP A 63 10.63 -25.97 20.34
C ASP A 63 10.62 -26.36 21.83
N ASP A 64 10.78 -25.39 22.75
CA ASP A 64 10.79 -25.66 24.20
C ASP A 64 9.57 -25.07 24.91
N VAL A 65 8.49 -25.86 24.92
CA VAL A 65 7.23 -25.56 25.61
C VAL A 65 7.44 -25.28 27.10
N ASN A 66 8.29 -26.06 27.77
CA ASN A 66 8.46 -25.95 29.22
C ASN A 66 9.21 -24.68 29.59
N SER A 67 10.26 -24.33 28.82
CA SER A 67 10.95 -23.05 28.96
C SER A 67 10.01 -21.88 28.69
N PHE A 68 9.22 -21.94 27.63
CA PHE A 68 8.25 -20.88 27.30
C PHE A 68 7.23 -20.63 28.41
N VAL A 69 6.65 -21.69 28.99
CA VAL A 69 5.72 -21.57 30.13
C VAL A 69 6.42 -20.95 31.36
N LYS A 70 7.67 -21.35 31.65
CA LYS A 70 8.45 -20.76 32.74
C LYS A 70 8.72 -19.28 32.53
N ILE A 71 8.98 -18.85 31.29
CA ILE A 71 9.15 -17.43 30.95
C ILE A 71 7.86 -16.65 31.23
N CYS A 72 6.70 -17.17 30.79
CA CYS A 72 5.40 -16.55 31.06
C CYS A 72 5.14 -16.41 32.57
N GLN A 73 5.42 -17.46 33.35
CA GLN A 73 5.28 -17.44 34.81
C GLN A 73 6.27 -16.48 35.48
N ALA A 74 7.47 -16.34 34.95
CA ALA A 74 8.46 -15.40 35.46
C ALA A 74 7.98 -13.95 35.27
N ILE A 75 7.39 -13.59 34.12
CA ILE A 75 6.85 -12.24 33.89
C ILE A 75 5.80 -11.88 34.94
N LEU A 76 4.87 -12.78 35.25
CA LEU A 76 3.85 -12.55 36.29
C LEU A 76 4.46 -12.31 37.68
N ARG A 77 5.60 -12.93 37.98
CA ARG A 77 6.34 -12.76 39.24
C ARG A 77 7.20 -11.50 39.27
N ASP A 78 7.80 -11.15 38.15
CA ASP A 78 8.71 -10.00 38.01
C ASP A 78 7.91 -8.68 38.05
N TYR A 79 6.62 -8.72 37.70
CA TYR A 79 5.72 -7.55 37.61
C TYR A 79 4.45 -7.67 38.48
N PRO A 80 4.55 -7.90 39.81
CA PRO A 80 3.39 -8.18 40.66
C PRO A 80 2.44 -6.98 40.81
N GLU A 81 2.97 -5.76 40.78
CA GLU A 81 2.21 -4.51 40.96
C GLU A 81 1.63 -3.94 39.65
N HIS A 82 1.89 -4.60 38.51
CA HIS A 82 1.40 -4.14 37.22
C HIS A 82 0.01 -4.73 36.92
N GLU A 83 -0.81 -3.92 36.27
CA GLU A 83 -1.93 -4.45 35.51
C GLU A 83 -1.38 -5.06 34.22
N ILE A 84 -1.58 -6.36 34.01
CA ILE A 84 -0.94 -7.08 32.92
C ILE A 84 -1.99 -7.45 31.88
N LEU A 85 -1.72 -7.10 30.63
CA LEU A 85 -2.46 -7.52 29.44
C LEU A 85 -1.56 -8.41 28.58
N LEU A 86 -2.09 -9.51 28.07
CA LEU A 86 -1.40 -10.35 27.09
C LEU A 86 -2.01 -10.15 25.69
N ASN A 87 -1.19 -9.67 24.76
CA ASN A 87 -1.49 -9.61 23.34
C ASN A 87 -1.02 -10.89 22.64
N VAL A 88 -1.98 -11.71 22.19
CA VAL A 88 -1.72 -12.96 21.46
C VAL A 88 -2.00 -12.85 19.96
N THR A 89 -1.98 -11.64 19.41
CA THR A 89 -2.21 -11.43 17.97
C THR A 89 -1.08 -12.05 17.13
N GLY A 90 0.16 -11.94 17.61
CA GLY A 90 1.33 -12.59 17.00
C GLY A 90 1.74 -13.89 17.71
N GLY A 91 3.00 -14.27 17.50
CA GLY A 91 3.54 -15.57 17.92
C GLY A 91 3.00 -16.73 17.10
N ASP A 92 3.53 -17.93 17.33
CA ASP A 92 2.91 -19.13 16.77
C ASP A 92 1.64 -19.53 17.56
N ARG A 93 0.79 -20.35 16.94
CA ARG A 93 -0.50 -20.75 17.53
C ARG A 93 -0.34 -21.49 18.86
N LEU A 94 0.73 -22.27 19.03
CA LEU A 94 0.96 -23.04 20.25
C LEU A 94 1.36 -22.10 21.38
N GLN A 95 2.29 -21.18 21.13
CA GLN A 95 2.71 -20.13 22.06
C GLN A 95 1.54 -19.27 22.50
N ALA A 96 0.69 -18.84 21.56
CA ALA A 96 -0.52 -18.08 21.85
C ALA A 96 -1.45 -18.82 22.84
N VAL A 97 -1.70 -20.11 22.60
CA VAL A 97 -2.55 -20.94 23.48
C VAL A 97 -1.91 -21.13 24.86
N LEU A 98 -0.62 -21.43 24.92
CA LEU A 98 0.10 -21.67 26.17
C LEU A 98 0.18 -20.40 27.02
N ALA A 99 0.53 -19.26 26.42
CA ALA A 99 0.56 -17.98 27.12
C ALA A 99 -0.85 -17.59 27.59
N ALA A 100 -1.87 -17.74 26.74
CA ALA A 100 -3.25 -17.47 27.14
C ALA A 100 -3.68 -18.30 28.36
N ASP A 101 -3.32 -19.59 28.43
CA ASP A 101 -3.60 -20.44 29.59
C ASP A 101 -2.91 -19.94 30.87
N VAL A 102 -1.62 -19.62 30.79
CA VAL A 102 -0.84 -19.13 31.95
C VAL A 102 -1.40 -17.81 32.48
N PHE A 103 -1.63 -16.82 31.61
CA PHE A 103 -2.06 -15.49 32.02
C PHE A 103 -3.53 -15.48 32.49
N ARG A 104 -4.41 -16.28 31.88
CA ARG A 104 -5.80 -16.43 32.36
C ARG A 104 -5.87 -17.06 33.74
N LYS A 105 -5.06 -18.08 34.03
CA LYS A 105 -4.99 -18.70 35.37
C LYS A 105 -4.55 -17.70 36.44
N ALA A 106 -3.80 -16.67 36.06
CA ALA A 106 -3.40 -15.57 36.92
C ALA A 106 -4.39 -14.38 36.90
N ASN A 107 -5.61 -14.57 36.37
CA ASN A 107 -6.65 -13.55 36.23
C ASN A 107 -6.19 -12.29 35.47
N LYS A 108 -5.31 -12.45 34.48
CA LYS A 108 -4.87 -11.37 33.60
C LYS A 108 -5.68 -11.35 32.31
N GLU A 109 -5.90 -10.16 31.75
CA GLU A 109 -6.60 -10.01 30.48
C GLU A 109 -5.75 -10.58 29.34
N VAL A 110 -6.40 -11.31 28.43
CA VAL A 110 -5.79 -11.83 27.21
C VAL A 110 -6.62 -11.36 26.03
N PHE A 111 -5.99 -10.75 25.05
CA PHE A 111 -6.68 -10.20 23.89
C PHE A 111 -5.98 -10.52 22.56
N TYR A 112 -6.78 -10.47 21.50
CA TYR A 112 -6.38 -10.67 20.11
C TYR A 112 -6.94 -9.55 19.25
N ILE A 113 -6.15 -9.06 18.29
CA ILE A 113 -6.55 -8.02 17.36
C ILE A 113 -6.86 -8.64 16.00
N ASP A 114 -8.13 -8.60 15.62
CA ASP A 114 -8.57 -8.91 14.27
C ASP A 114 -8.44 -7.67 13.39
N THR A 115 -7.32 -7.60 12.67
CA THR A 115 -6.98 -6.50 11.77
C THR A 115 -7.83 -6.46 10.50
N HIS A 116 -8.52 -7.55 10.15
CA HIS A 116 -9.40 -7.62 8.99
C HIS A 116 -10.78 -7.05 9.29
N HIS A 117 -11.28 -7.26 10.51
CA HIS A 117 -12.61 -6.83 10.92
C HIS A 117 -12.60 -5.63 11.89
N PHE A 118 -11.42 -5.08 12.18
CA PHE A 118 -11.24 -3.96 13.11
C PHE A 118 -11.77 -4.26 14.51
N LYS A 119 -11.48 -5.45 15.04
CA LYS A 119 -11.95 -5.88 16.37
C LYS A 119 -10.80 -6.18 17.31
N ILE A 120 -10.97 -5.80 18.57
CA ILE A 120 -10.22 -6.35 19.69
C ILE A 120 -11.11 -7.38 20.36
N ILE A 121 -10.61 -8.61 20.51
CA ILE A 121 -11.32 -9.73 21.11
C ILE A 121 -10.66 -10.04 22.45
N ASN A 122 -11.40 -9.96 23.55
CA ASN A 122 -10.96 -10.47 24.83
C ASN A 122 -11.23 -11.99 24.87
N ILE A 123 -10.16 -12.78 24.87
CA ILE A 123 -10.24 -14.24 24.79
C ILE A 123 -10.83 -14.84 26.08
N GLY A 124 -10.61 -14.19 27.23
CA GLY A 124 -11.11 -14.67 28.52
C GLY A 124 -12.62 -14.53 28.64
N LEU A 125 -13.17 -13.41 28.16
CA LEU A 125 -14.59 -13.05 28.30
C LEU A 125 -15.43 -13.41 27.05
N GLY A 126 -14.79 -13.66 25.90
CA GLY A 126 -15.49 -13.84 24.62
C GLY A 126 -16.09 -12.55 24.06
N GLU A 127 -15.77 -11.40 24.66
CA GLU A 127 -16.24 -10.09 24.22
C GLU A 127 -15.40 -9.58 23.04
N SER A 128 -16.06 -8.91 22.09
CA SER A 128 -15.38 -8.22 21.00
C SER A 128 -15.81 -6.76 20.94
N LYS A 129 -14.85 -5.86 20.75
CA LYS A 129 -15.10 -4.43 20.56
C LYS A 129 -14.50 -3.98 19.24
N TYR A 130 -15.24 -3.19 18.47
CA TYR A 130 -14.68 -2.53 17.31
C TYR A 130 -13.71 -1.44 17.76
N TYR A 131 -12.58 -1.34 17.08
CA TYR A 131 -11.64 -0.25 17.30
C TYR A 131 -11.62 0.69 16.11
N GLN A 132 -11.31 1.95 16.39
CA GLN A 132 -10.94 2.94 15.40
C GLN A 132 -9.54 3.43 15.78
N ILE A 133 -8.60 3.33 14.86
CA ILE A 133 -7.31 4.00 15.01
C ILE A 133 -7.35 5.31 14.25
N ALA A 134 -6.54 6.28 14.68
CA ALA A 134 -6.14 7.32 13.74
C ALA A 134 -5.52 6.64 12.52
N ALA A 135 -5.99 7.05 11.35
CA ALA A 135 -5.50 6.65 10.03
C ALA A 135 -3.97 6.48 10.00
N LEU A 136 -3.49 5.23 9.96
CA LEU A 136 -2.07 4.97 9.64
C LEU A 136 -1.80 5.52 8.24
N THR A 137 -0.79 6.37 8.11
CA THR A 137 -0.39 6.89 6.80
C THR A 137 0.39 5.84 6.02
N VAL A 138 0.47 6.01 4.70
CA VAL A 138 1.30 5.15 3.83
C VAL A 138 2.76 5.16 4.29
N ASN A 139 3.27 6.33 4.67
CA ASN A 139 4.65 6.49 5.13
C ASN A 139 4.91 5.72 6.43
N GLU A 140 4.02 5.81 7.41
CA GLU A 140 4.17 5.10 8.69
C GLU A 140 4.09 3.59 8.50
N PHE A 141 3.18 3.11 7.65
CA PHE A 141 3.07 1.68 7.37
C PHE A 141 4.32 1.14 6.67
N ILE A 142 4.89 1.87 5.71
CA ILE A 142 6.15 1.50 5.05
C ILE A 142 7.32 1.54 6.05
N ALA A 143 7.37 2.55 6.91
CA ALA A 143 8.38 2.66 7.98
C ALA A 143 8.31 1.51 8.98
N LEU A 144 7.10 1.00 9.29
CA LEU A 144 6.92 -0.20 10.12
C LEU A 144 7.56 -1.46 9.51
N GLN A 145 7.74 -1.50 8.18
CA GLN A 145 8.48 -2.58 7.51
C GLN A 145 9.99 -2.36 7.49
N GLY A 146 10.48 -1.29 8.14
CA GLY A 146 11.89 -0.88 8.14
C GLY A 146 12.36 -0.19 6.86
N ILE A 147 11.42 0.24 6.00
CA ILE A 147 11.72 0.86 4.71
C ILE A 147 11.44 2.35 4.79
N LYS A 148 12.28 3.15 4.13
CA LYS A 148 12.10 4.60 4.09
C LYS A 148 11.40 5.02 2.80
N MET A 149 10.33 5.80 2.93
CA MET A 149 9.73 6.51 1.80
C MET A 149 10.47 7.83 1.57
N THR A 150 10.90 8.11 0.34
CA THR A 150 11.58 9.36 -0.04
C THR A 150 10.65 10.36 -0.70
N TYR A 151 9.59 9.88 -1.36
CA TYR A 151 8.64 10.71 -2.09
C TYR A 151 7.28 10.03 -2.18
N GLY A 152 6.22 10.82 -2.34
CA GLY A 152 4.85 10.35 -2.54
C GLY A 152 3.87 11.51 -2.52
N THR A 153 3.18 11.72 -3.63
CA THR A 153 2.32 12.88 -3.88
C THR A 153 0.91 12.62 -3.36
N ARG A 154 0.41 13.50 -2.50
CA ARG A 154 -1.03 13.55 -2.16
C ARG A 154 -1.79 14.23 -3.28
N PHE A 155 -3.12 14.20 -3.23
CA PHE A 155 -3.93 14.94 -4.19
C PHE A 155 -3.49 16.40 -4.22
N ASP A 156 -3.19 16.87 -5.41
CA ASP A 156 -2.83 18.25 -5.68
C ASP A 156 -3.80 18.88 -6.70
N PRO A 157 -3.87 20.22 -6.78
CA PRO A 157 -4.78 20.90 -7.71
C PRO A 157 -4.54 20.58 -9.19
N GLU A 158 -3.32 20.20 -9.59
CA GLU A 158 -2.99 19.87 -10.97
C GLU A 158 -3.60 18.53 -11.40
N ILE A 159 -3.61 17.52 -10.51
CA ILE A 159 -4.38 16.28 -10.71
C ILE A 159 -5.87 16.62 -10.85
N GLY A 160 -6.40 17.50 -9.99
CA GLY A 160 -7.78 17.97 -10.07
C GLY A 160 -8.12 18.61 -11.42
N ARG A 161 -7.21 19.46 -11.93
CA ARG A 161 -7.33 20.16 -13.21
C ARG A 161 -7.31 19.21 -14.41
N ARG A 162 -6.49 18.17 -14.37
CA ARG A 162 -6.40 17.14 -15.42
C ARG A 162 -7.50 16.09 -15.34
N SER A 163 -8.13 15.92 -14.18
CA SER A 163 -9.14 14.87 -13.95
C SER A 163 -10.22 14.75 -15.04
N PRO A 164 -10.78 15.82 -15.64
CA PRO A 164 -11.78 15.66 -16.69
C PRO A 164 -11.22 14.97 -17.95
N LEU A 165 -9.96 15.25 -18.30
CA LEU A 165 -9.26 14.59 -19.40
C LEU A 165 -8.93 13.15 -19.03
N THR A 166 -8.46 12.91 -17.81
CA THR A 166 -8.20 11.57 -17.26
C THR A 166 -9.42 10.65 -17.39
N TYR A 167 -10.57 11.13 -16.90
CA TYR A 167 -11.83 10.40 -16.96
C TYR A 167 -12.29 10.19 -18.41
N PHE A 168 -12.15 11.19 -19.27
CA PHE A 168 -12.51 11.08 -20.68
C PHE A 168 -11.70 9.99 -21.39
N ILE A 169 -10.37 9.95 -21.19
CA ILE A 169 -9.52 8.90 -21.77
C ILE A 169 -9.94 7.52 -21.24
N ALA A 170 -10.13 7.39 -19.93
CA ALA A 170 -10.45 6.10 -19.32
C ALA A 170 -11.83 5.54 -19.72
N VAL A 171 -12.84 6.39 -19.91
CA VAL A 171 -14.18 5.97 -20.37
C VAL A 171 -14.15 5.55 -21.84
N HIS A 172 -13.29 6.16 -22.65
CA HIS A 172 -13.14 5.89 -24.08
C HIS A 172 -11.86 5.09 -24.40
N ILE A 173 -11.41 4.26 -23.45
CA ILE A 173 -10.10 3.61 -23.49
C ILE A 173 -9.86 2.76 -24.75
N ASP A 174 -10.88 2.04 -25.22
CA ASP A 174 -10.76 1.18 -26.42
C ASP A 174 -10.54 1.97 -27.70
N ASN A 175 -11.01 3.22 -27.74
CA ASN A 175 -10.92 4.11 -28.89
C ASN A 175 -9.64 4.95 -28.83
N LEU A 176 -9.36 5.53 -27.67
CA LEU A 176 -8.32 6.54 -27.51
C LEU A 176 -6.94 5.96 -27.23
N VAL A 177 -6.83 4.81 -26.56
CA VAL A 177 -5.50 4.21 -26.31
C VAL A 177 -4.77 3.84 -27.60
N PRO A 178 -5.41 3.18 -28.60
CA PRO A 178 -4.75 2.96 -29.89
C PRO A 178 -4.35 4.25 -30.61
N HIS A 179 -5.09 5.34 -30.41
CA HIS A 179 -4.73 6.65 -30.98
C HIS A 179 -3.53 7.27 -30.26
N ILE A 180 -3.51 7.22 -28.91
CA ILE A 180 -2.40 7.66 -28.07
C ILE A 180 -1.13 6.88 -28.40
N ASP A 181 -1.22 5.56 -28.67
CA ASP A 181 -0.07 4.75 -29.08
C ASP A 181 0.52 5.24 -30.40
N LYS A 182 -0.31 5.59 -31.39
CA LYS A 182 0.17 6.17 -32.67
C LYS A 182 0.88 7.51 -32.45
N ILE A 183 0.31 8.37 -31.60
CA ILE A 183 0.93 9.64 -31.23
C ILE A 183 2.27 9.40 -30.54
N ARG A 184 2.34 8.40 -29.64
CA ARG A 184 3.60 8.01 -28.97
C ARG A 184 4.65 7.56 -29.98
N ASP A 185 4.30 6.74 -30.96
CA ASP A 185 5.23 6.30 -32.01
C ASP A 185 5.76 7.48 -32.84
N GLU A 186 4.89 8.44 -33.19
CA GLU A 186 5.29 9.67 -33.87
C GLU A 186 6.19 10.53 -32.98
N TRP A 187 5.85 10.68 -31.70
CA TRP A 187 6.62 11.42 -30.71
C TRP A 187 8.03 10.85 -30.55
N ILE A 188 8.18 9.51 -30.51
CA ILE A 188 9.48 8.83 -30.45
C ILE A 188 10.29 9.11 -31.72
N LYS A 189 9.66 9.03 -32.90
CA LYS A 189 10.33 9.30 -34.19
C LYS A 189 10.85 10.73 -34.33
N MET A 190 10.24 11.70 -33.65
CA MET A 190 10.75 13.09 -33.62
C MET A 190 12.11 13.23 -32.90
N GLY A 191 12.53 12.23 -32.11
CA GLY A 191 13.79 12.28 -31.38
C GLY A 191 13.82 13.41 -30.35
N ASN A 192 14.98 14.04 -30.15
CA ASN A 192 15.15 15.09 -29.12
C ASN A 192 14.63 16.46 -29.55
N VAL A 193 14.44 16.70 -30.85
CA VAL A 193 14.00 17.99 -31.37
C VAL A 193 12.51 17.89 -31.71
N LYS A 194 11.66 18.21 -30.72
CA LYS A 194 10.21 18.17 -30.90
C LYS A 194 9.74 19.33 -31.77
N GLN A 195 8.77 19.06 -32.64
CA GLN A 195 8.14 20.05 -33.50
C GLN A 195 6.69 20.24 -33.07
N SER A 196 6.17 21.46 -33.20
CA SER A 196 4.75 21.73 -32.98
C SER A 196 3.91 20.93 -33.96
N VAL A 197 2.90 20.26 -33.45
CA VAL A 197 2.14 19.25 -34.20
C VAL A 197 0.74 19.14 -33.64
N LYS A 198 -0.18 18.69 -34.50
CA LYS A 198 -1.59 18.54 -34.17
C LYS A 198 -2.06 17.14 -34.53
N TRP A 199 -2.67 16.46 -33.57
CA TRP A 199 -3.30 15.16 -33.75
C TRP A 199 -4.79 15.28 -33.51
N ASP A 200 -5.57 14.61 -34.37
CA ASP A 200 -7.02 14.63 -34.33
C ASP A 200 -7.56 13.20 -34.37
N TYR A 201 -8.59 12.96 -33.55
CA TYR A 201 -9.37 11.75 -33.51
C TYR A 201 -10.84 12.12 -33.54
N ASP A 202 -11.53 11.67 -34.60
CA ASP A 202 -12.96 11.80 -34.75
C ASP A 202 -13.52 10.49 -35.34
N ASP A 203 -14.34 9.78 -34.57
CA ASP A 203 -15.08 8.59 -35.02
C ASP A 203 -16.58 8.85 -35.20
N GLY A 204 -16.98 10.12 -35.21
CA GLY A 204 -18.37 10.57 -35.26
C GLY A 204 -19.07 10.60 -33.90
N ARG A 205 -18.53 9.93 -32.87
CA ARG A 205 -19.08 9.92 -31.50
C ARG A 205 -18.15 10.61 -30.51
N ILE A 206 -16.86 10.43 -30.69
CA ILE A 206 -15.80 10.93 -29.82
C ILE A 206 -14.96 11.89 -30.65
N LYS A 207 -14.77 13.10 -30.14
CA LYS A 207 -13.83 14.08 -30.69
C LYS A 207 -12.73 14.33 -29.67
N PHE A 208 -11.49 14.14 -30.10
CA PHE A 208 -10.31 14.38 -29.27
C PHE A 208 -9.20 14.99 -30.11
N LEU A 209 -8.82 16.21 -29.75
CA LEU A 209 -7.81 16.99 -30.43
C LEU A 209 -6.66 17.31 -29.49
N ILE A 210 -5.44 17.04 -29.93
CA ILE A 210 -4.22 17.35 -29.20
C ILE A 210 -3.39 18.30 -30.06
N GLU A 211 -3.08 19.47 -29.52
CA GLU A 211 -2.16 20.45 -30.11
C GLU A 211 -0.91 20.51 -29.22
N TYR A 212 0.25 20.08 -29.72
CA TYR A 212 1.53 20.25 -29.04
C TYR A 212 2.27 21.47 -29.57
N ASP A 213 2.75 22.28 -28.63
CA ASP A 213 3.52 23.50 -28.86
C ASP A 213 4.94 23.29 -28.34
N ALA A 214 5.90 23.19 -29.25
CA ALA A 214 7.30 22.89 -28.93
C ALA A 214 8.02 24.04 -28.22
N GLU A 215 7.62 25.29 -28.47
CA GLU A 215 8.25 26.46 -27.81
C GLU A 215 7.89 26.54 -26.34
N GLN A 216 6.67 26.10 -25.99
CA GLN A 216 6.13 26.19 -24.64
C GLN A 216 6.19 24.86 -23.87
N ASP A 217 6.61 23.77 -24.52
CA ASP A 217 6.50 22.40 -24.01
C ASP A 217 5.12 22.11 -23.40
N ARG A 218 4.09 22.31 -24.24
CA ARG A 218 2.69 22.31 -23.82
C ARG A 218 1.84 21.44 -24.75
N MET A 219 1.01 20.58 -24.17
CA MET A 219 -0.07 19.90 -24.89
C MET A 219 -1.43 20.48 -24.51
N LYS A 220 -2.18 20.94 -25.51
CA LYS A 220 -3.57 21.39 -25.36
C LYS A 220 -4.50 20.30 -25.88
N CYS A 221 -5.27 19.73 -24.96
CA CYS A 221 -6.23 18.66 -25.22
C CYS A 221 -7.66 19.23 -25.25
N LYS A 222 -8.33 19.17 -26.40
CA LYS A 222 -9.75 19.54 -26.56
C LYS A 222 -10.57 18.27 -26.75
N PHE A 223 -11.62 18.09 -25.96
CA PHE A 223 -12.41 16.85 -25.96
C PHE A 223 -13.88 17.09 -25.60
N GLY A 224 -14.73 16.12 -25.95
CA GLY A 224 -16.18 16.23 -25.80
C GLY A 224 -16.87 16.83 -27.04
N GLY A 225 -18.20 16.91 -27.02
CA GLY A 225 -19.02 17.34 -28.16
C GLY A 225 -19.92 18.55 -27.85
N GLY A 226 -20.11 19.41 -28.86
CA GLY A 226 -21.06 20.54 -28.81
C GLY A 226 -20.78 21.54 -27.68
N ALA A 227 -21.84 21.94 -26.96
CA ALA A 227 -21.77 22.88 -25.84
C ALA A 227 -21.00 22.35 -24.60
N GLY A 228 -20.60 21.08 -24.59
CA GLY A 228 -19.86 20.42 -23.50
C GLY A 228 -18.36 20.22 -23.78
N GLN A 229 -17.80 20.88 -24.79
CA GLN A 229 -16.37 20.79 -25.11
C GLN A 229 -15.53 21.30 -23.93
N LYS A 230 -14.54 20.49 -23.52
CA LYS A 230 -13.57 20.83 -22.48
C LYS A 230 -12.19 21.01 -23.09
N VAL A 231 -11.38 21.81 -22.42
CA VAL A 231 -10.00 22.09 -22.79
C VAL A 231 -9.13 21.92 -21.54
N VAL A 232 -8.09 21.10 -21.65
CA VAL A 232 -7.07 20.92 -20.62
C VAL A 232 -5.71 21.19 -21.25
N GLU A 233 -4.92 22.05 -20.63
CA GLU A 233 -3.55 22.35 -21.06
C GLU A 233 -2.57 21.71 -20.09
N ILE A 234 -1.61 20.95 -20.57
CA ILE A 234 -0.60 20.28 -19.76
C ILE A 234 0.73 20.93 -20.08
N PHE A 235 1.43 21.37 -19.05
CA PHE A 235 2.72 22.06 -19.16
C PHE A 235 3.80 21.19 -18.55
N LYS A 236 5.03 21.29 -19.08
CA LYS A 236 6.25 20.64 -18.57
C LYS A 236 6.16 19.12 -18.60
N ASN A 237 6.83 18.51 -19.58
CA ASN A 237 6.80 17.06 -19.86
C ASN A 237 5.36 16.53 -20.07
N PRO A 238 4.54 17.14 -20.95
CA PRO A 238 3.17 16.69 -21.18
C PRO A 238 3.07 15.24 -21.71
N GLU A 239 4.13 14.73 -22.32
CA GLU A 239 4.27 13.33 -22.72
C GLU A 239 4.27 12.38 -21.53
N GLU A 240 4.80 12.77 -20.37
CA GLU A 240 4.78 11.91 -19.17
C GLU A 240 3.36 11.61 -18.72
N TYR A 241 2.48 12.62 -18.82
CA TYR A 241 1.07 12.45 -18.54
C TYR A 241 0.35 11.66 -19.65
N LEU A 242 0.41 12.14 -20.89
CA LEU A 242 -0.47 11.63 -21.93
C LEU A 242 0.07 10.36 -22.60
N LEU A 243 1.37 10.35 -22.91
CA LEU A 243 2.00 9.31 -23.72
C LEU A 243 2.59 8.21 -22.84
N ASN A 244 3.21 8.53 -21.70
CA ASN A 244 3.83 7.54 -20.81
C ASN A 244 2.87 7.03 -19.72
N GLY A 245 1.58 7.38 -19.84
CA GLY A 245 0.53 6.78 -19.03
C GLY A 245 0.29 7.41 -17.67
N GLY A 246 0.79 8.62 -17.42
CA GLY A 246 0.41 9.37 -16.22
C GLY A 246 -1.12 9.54 -16.08
N TRP A 247 -1.86 9.61 -17.19
CA TRP A 247 -3.33 9.58 -17.16
C TRP A 247 -3.89 8.29 -16.55
N LEU A 248 -3.26 7.13 -16.78
CA LEU A 248 -3.72 5.86 -16.20
C LEU A 248 -3.45 5.84 -14.69
N ARG A 249 -2.26 6.29 -14.28
CA ARG A 249 -1.91 6.42 -12.85
C ARG A 249 -2.86 7.38 -12.13
N GLU A 250 -3.10 8.57 -12.70
CA GLU A 250 -4.06 9.54 -12.15
C GLU A 250 -5.48 8.98 -12.13
N MET A 251 -5.90 8.22 -13.15
CA MET A 251 -7.22 7.60 -13.17
C MET A 251 -7.39 6.65 -11.98
N VAL A 252 -6.42 5.75 -11.76
CA VAL A 252 -6.45 4.81 -10.64
C VAL A 252 -6.38 5.56 -9.32
N PHE A 253 -5.48 6.54 -9.20
CA PHE A 253 -5.39 7.41 -8.04
C PHE A 253 -6.73 8.07 -7.72
N LEU A 254 -7.39 8.70 -8.69
CA LEU A 254 -8.71 9.33 -8.51
C LEU A 254 -9.80 8.32 -8.11
N ARG A 255 -9.72 7.05 -8.55
CA ARG A 255 -10.66 6.00 -8.13
C ARG A 255 -10.50 5.62 -6.66
N VAL A 256 -9.26 5.56 -6.20
CA VAL A 256 -8.93 5.14 -4.84
C VAL A 256 -8.72 6.32 -3.90
N HIS A 257 -8.68 7.56 -4.38
CA HIS A 257 -8.58 8.79 -3.58
C HIS A 257 -9.94 9.29 -3.07
N LYS A 258 -11.02 8.52 -3.21
CA LYS A 258 -12.33 8.92 -2.67
C LYS A 258 -12.22 9.19 -1.17
N SER A 259 -13.05 10.10 -0.65
CA SER A 259 -13.08 10.64 0.72
C SER A 259 -13.25 9.61 1.87
N GLN A 260 -13.15 8.31 1.58
CA GLN A 260 -13.36 7.19 2.49
C GLN A 260 -12.05 6.52 2.94
N TYR A 261 -10.89 6.96 2.46
CA TYR A 261 -9.60 6.33 2.76
C TYR A 261 -8.64 7.27 3.49
N ASP A 262 -7.77 6.63 4.27
CA ASP A 262 -6.98 7.24 5.33
C ASP A 262 -5.77 8.04 4.80
N ASP A 263 -5.06 7.49 3.82
CA ASP A 263 -3.97 8.17 3.10
C ASP A 263 -3.78 7.53 1.72
N VAL A 264 -3.72 8.35 0.67
CA VAL A 264 -3.51 7.90 -0.72
C VAL A 264 -2.39 8.71 -1.33
N ARG A 265 -1.42 8.01 -1.94
CA ARG A 265 -0.21 8.60 -2.51
C ARG A 265 0.01 8.12 -3.94
N LEU A 266 0.35 9.05 -4.83
CA LEU A 266 0.81 8.81 -6.20
C LEU A 266 2.34 8.87 -6.25
N ASP A 267 2.96 8.08 -7.14
CA ASP A 267 4.39 8.03 -7.42
C ASP A 267 5.25 7.83 -6.16
N VAL A 268 4.91 6.82 -5.34
CA VAL A 268 5.61 6.53 -4.08
C VAL A 268 7.00 5.97 -4.35
N ARG A 269 8.03 6.67 -3.87
CA ARG A 269 9.44 6.24 -4.02
C ARG A 269 9.99 5.70 -2.72
N LEU A 270 10.52 4.49 -2.78
CA LEU A 270 11.24 3.83 -1.69
C LEU A 270 12.73 4.14 -1.78
N ASP A 271 13.37 4.32 -0.63
CA ASP A 271 14.81 4.47 -0.53
C ASP A 271 15.50 3.13 -0.82
N LYS A 272 16.31 3.08 -1.88
CA LYS A 272 17.01 1.85 -2.30
C LYS A 272 17.94 1.31 -1.23
N GLU A 273 18.53 2.17 -0.41
CA GLU A 273 19.45 1.76 0.66
C GLU A 273 18.72 1.09 1.83
N SER A 274 17.41 1.36 1.97
CA SER A 274 16.57 0.72 2.99
C SER A 274 15.96 -0.61 2.54
N LEU A 275 16.11 -0.97 1.26
CA LEU A 275 15.61 -2.24 0.75
C LEU A 275 16.55 -3.40 1.15
N PRO A 276 16.01 -4.59 1.49
CA PRO A 276 16.83 -5.75 1.78
C PRO A 276 17.78 -6.09 0.61
N LEU A 277 19.03 -6.44 0.93
CA LEU A 277 20.05 -6.81 -0.05
C LEU A 277 19.57 -7.93 -0.99
N GLY A 278 19.78 -7.75 -2.30
CA GLY A 278 19.40 -8.72 -3.33
C GLY A 278 17.90 -8.76 -3.67
N ASN A 279 17.08 -7.91 -3.03
CA ASN A 279 15.67 -7.78 -3.36
C ASN A 279 15.50 -7.08 -4.72
N LYS A 280 14.69 -7.64 -5.62
CA LYS A 280 14.35 -7.05 -6.93
C LYS A 280 13.02 -6.32 -6.90
N SER A 281 12.61 -5.86 -5.71
CA SER A 281 11.40 -5.05 -5.53
C SER A 281 11.52 -3.74 -6.31
N GLU A 282 10.38 -3.28 -6.79
CA GLU A 282 10.26 -1.94 -7.36
C GLU A 282 10.55 -0.89 -6.29
N ASN A 283 11.32 0.13 -6.67
CA ASN A 283 11.56 1.30 -5.83
C ASN A 283 10.58 2.44 -6.14
N LEU A 284 9.77 2.31 -7.18
CA LEU A 284 8.68 3.21 -7.53
C LEU A 284 7.37 2.42 -7.55
N ILE A 285 6.42 2.85 -6.73
CA ILE A 285 5.07 2.31 -6.68
C ILE A 285 4.16 3.39 -7.25
N ASP A 286 3.40 3.08 -8.30
CA ASP A 286 2.57 4.09 -8.96
C ASP A 286 1.54 4.69 -8.00
N ILE A 287 0.81 3.86 -7.25
CA ILE A 287 -0.13 4.32 -6.22
C ILE A 287 0.00 3.45 -4.97
N ALA A 288 -0.03 4.07 -3.79
CA ALA A 288 -0.20 3.38 -2.52
C ALA A 288 -1.36 4.00 -1.73
N MET A 289 -2.12 3.17 -1.03
CA MET A 289 -3.29 3.60 -0.26
C MET A 289 -3.40 2.81 1.05
N MET A 290 -3.70 3.53 2.13
CA MET A 290 -4.12 2.94 3.40
C MET A 290 -5.65 2.90 3.50
N LYS A 291 -6.18 1.74 3.90
CA LYS A 291 -7.57 1.54 4.31
C LYS A 291 -7.57 0.75 5.62
N GLY A 292 -7.76 1.44 6.73
CA GLY A 292 -7.58 0.88 8.06
C GLY A 292 -6.11 0.49 8.31
N SER A 293 -5.87 -0.77 8.67
CA SER A 293 -4.52 -1.32 8.89
C SER A 293 -3.99 -2.15 7.73
N THR A 294 -4.59 -2.01 6.54
CA THR A 294 -4.14 -2.70 5.32
C THR A 294 -3.58 -1.71 4.30
N LEU A 295 -2.35 -1.97 3.86
CA LEU A 295 -1.73 -1.28 2.73
C LEU A 295 -2.17 -1.90 1.40
N TYR A 296 -2.58 -1.07 0.47
CA TYR A 296 -2.87 -1.42 -0.91
C TYR A 296 -1.86 -0.73 -1.81
N ILE A 297 -1.31 -1.45 -2.78
CA ILE A 297 -0.42 -0.89 -3.80
C ILE A 297 -0.93 -1.25 -5.19
N PHE A 298 -0.78 -0.31 -6.12
CA PHE A 298 -1.34 -0.42 -7.47
C PHE A 298 -0.24 -0.09 -8.49
N GLN A 299 -0.10 -0.93 -9.51
CA GLN A 299 0.82 -0.75 -10.64
C GLN A 299 0.02 -0.57 -11.93
N CYS A 300 0.44 0.33 -12.81
CA CYS A 300 -0.24 0.68 -14.05
C CYS A 300 0.64 0.37 -15.27
N PHE A 301 0.07 -0.38 -16.21
CA PHE A 301 0.66 -0.65 -17.53
C PHE A 301 -0.17 0.08 -18.58
N SER A 302 0.39 1.18 -19.07
CA SER A 302 -0.20 2.05 -20.10
C SER A 302 0.21 1.66 -21.53
N TYR A 303 0.89 0.52 -21.67
CA TYR A 303 1.46 -0.02 -22.90
C TYR A 303 1.05 -1.49 -23.09
N PRO A 304 1.15 -2.02 -24.33
CA PRO A 304 0.95 -3.44 -24.58
C PRO A 304 1.87 -4.29 -23.71
N ILE A 305 1.33 -5.39 -23.18
CA ILE A 305 2.09 -6.33 -22.36
C ILE A 305 3.18 -7.00 -23.20
N THR A 306 4.43 -6.86 -22.77
CA THR A 306 5.62 -7.47 -23.38
C THR A 306 6.26 -8.48 -22.43
N HIS A 307 7.41 -9.05 -22.82
CA HIS A 307 8.21 -9.89 -21.92
C HIS A 307 8.65 -9.14 -20.66
N ASP A 308 9.04 -7.87 -20.81
CA ASP A 308 9.50 -7.03 -19.71
C ASP A 308 8.38 -6.78 -18.69
N SER A 309 7.12 -6.71 -19.15
CA SER A 309 5.96 -6.62 -18.25
C SER A 309 5.84 -7.80 -17.30
N PHE A 310 6.27 -9.01 -17.69
CA PHE A 310 6.30 -10.16 -16.78
C PHE A 310 7.41 -10.04 -15.73
N MET A 311 8.53 -9.40 -16.08
CA MET A 311 9.61 -9.13 -15.15
C MET A 311 9.20 -8.05 -14.14
N GLU A 312 8.59 -6.96 -14.60
CA GLU A 312 7.99 -5.90 -13.77
C GLU A 312 6.91 -6.47 -12.85
N LEU A 313 6.03 -7.35 -13.34
CA LEU A 313 5.03 -8.02 -12.50
C LEU A 313 5.67 -8.84 -11.37
N LYS A 314 6.79 -9.50 -11.63
CA LYS A 314 7.52 -10.27 -10.61
C LYS A 314 8.16 -9.36 -9.58
N SER A 315 8.79 -8.27 -10.01
CA SER A 315 9.36 -7.23 -9.13
C SER A 315 8.26 -6.59 -8.27
N PHE A 316 7.12 -6.24 -8.87
CA PHE A 316 5.96 -5.73 -8.16
C PHE A 316 5.43 -6.72 -7.11
N GLN A 317 5.34 -8.00 -7.44
CA GLN A 317 4.97 -9.03 -6.46
C GLN A 317 5.95 -9.07 -5.27
N GLN A 318 7.25 -8.89 -5.51
CA GLN A 318 8.23 -8.82 -4.42
C GLN A 318 7.97 -7.61 -3.53
N THR A 319 7.65 -6.45 -4.10
CA THR A 319 7.21 -5.27 -3.35
C THR A 319 5.95 -5.53 -2.53
N VAL A 320 4.94 -6.22 -3.11
CA VAL A 320 3.71 -6.61 -2.41
C VAL A 320 4.03 -7.45 -1.17
N LYS A 321 4.91 -8.46 -1.30
CA LYS A 321 5.31 -9.31 -0.16
C LYS A 321 6.14 -8.54 0.87
N LEU A 322 7.11 -7.76 0.40
CA LEU A 322 8.00 -6.96 1.25
C LEU A 322 7.20 -6.00 2.13
N LEU A 323 6.17 -5.36 1.55
CA LEU A 323 5.33 -4.40 2.25
C LEU A 323 4.10 -5.02 2.91
N ASN A 324 3.95 -6.35 2.90
CA ASN A 324 2.74 -7.05 3.34
C ASN A 324 1.43 -6.39 2.83
N ALA A 325 1.44 -6.00 1.56
CA ALA A 325 0.38 -5.22 0.93
C ALA A 325 -0.60 -6.11 0.16
N LYS A 326 -1.75 -5.54 -0.24
CA LYS A 326 -2.61 -6.09 -1.29
C LYS A 326 -2.25 -5.44 -2.63
N GLY A 327 -1.84 -6.25 -3.60
CA GLY A 327 -1.37 -5.78 -4.91
C GLY A 327 -2.44 -5.81 -6.00
N PHE A 328 -2.51 -4.73 -6.79
CA PHE A 328 -3.35 -4.62 -7.97
C PHE A 328 -2.54 -4.14 -9.17
N VAL A 329 -2.88 -4.67 -10.35
CA VAL A 329 -2.30 -4.27 -11.63
C VAL A 329 -3.42 -3.77 -12.54
N PHE A 330 -3.23 -2.59 -13.12
CA PHE A 330 -4.14 -1.95 -14.06
C PHE A 330 -3.50 -1.96 -15.44
N VAL A 331 -4.22 -2.45 -16.44
CA VAL A 331 -3.73 -2.49 -17.82
C VAL A 331 -4.72 -1.80 -18.75
N SER A 332 -4.26 -0.78 -19.48
CA SER A 332 -5.11 -0.06 -20.44
C SER A 332 -5.36 -0.86 -21.72
N HIS A 333 -4.43 -1.74 -22.08
CA HIS A 333 -4.47 -2.54 -23.30
C HIS A 333 -5.19 -3.86 -23.10
N LYS A 334 -5.61 -4.47 -24.20
CA LYS A 334 -6.04 -5.87 -24.20
C LYS A 334 -4.86 -6.75 -23.80
N ILE A 335 -5.11 -7.71 -22.92
CA ILE A 335 -4.09 -8.62 -22.40
C ILE A 335 -4.39 -10.06 -22.78
N TYR A 336 -3.32 -10.84 -22.96
CA TYR A 336 -3.40 -12.28 -23.14
C TYR A 336 -3.69 -12.99 -21.82
N HIS A 337 -4.38 -14.13 -21.90
CA HIS A 337 -4.79 -14.91 -20.72
C HIS A 337 -3.63 -15.28 -19.79
N GLY A 338 -2.46 -15.62 -20.36
CA GLY A 338 -1.28 -16.03 -19.58
C GLY A 338 -0.76 -14.96 -18.62
N PHE A 339 -0.92 -13.67 -18.93
CA PHE A 339 -0.56 -12.61 -17.98
C PHE A 339 -1.50 -12.56 -16.78
N ILE A 340 -2.81 -12.78 -17.01
CA ILE A 340 -3.82 -12.82 -15.95
C ILE A 340 -3.57 -14.02 -15.02
N GLU A 341 -3.31 -15.20 -15.60
CA GLU A 341 -2.99 -16.40 -14.83
C GLU A 341 -1.74 -16.19 -13.98
N ARG A 342 -0.69 -15.64 -14.60
CA ARG A 342 0.56 -15.37 -13.88
C ARG A 342 0.38 -14.39 -12.73
N ALA A 343 -0.37 -13.30 -12.93
CA ALA A 343 -0.66 -12.36 -11.85
C ALA A 343 -1.46 -13.01 -10.73
N ARG A 344 -2.44 -13.86 -11.07
CA ARG A 344 -3.24 -14.60 -10.08
C ARG A 344 -2.40 -15.59 -9.27
N GLU A 345 -1.51 -16.35 -9.91
CA GLU A 345 -0.54 -17.23 -9.23
C GLU A 345 0.34 -16.47 -8.23
N LEU A 346 0.68 -15.23 -8.58
CA LEU A 346 1.47 -14.33 -7.76
C LEU A 346 0.67 -13.61 -6.67
N GLY A 347 -0.64 -13.86 -6.56
CA GLY A 347 -1.52 -13.23 -5.58
C GLY A 347 -1.88 -11.77 -5.90
N VAL A 348 -1.71 -11.34 -7.15
CA VAL A 348 -1.96 -9.97 -7.61
C VAL A 348 -3.24 -9.91 -8.44
N SER A 349 -4.11 -8.96 -8.13
CA SER A 349 -5.37 -8.76 -8.86
C SER A 349 -5.16 -7.93 -10.13
N VAL A 350 -5.82 -8.27 -11.23
CA VAL A 350 -5.69 -7.56 -12.51
C VAL A 350 -7.01 -6.89 -12.91
N VAL A 351 -6.94 -5.61 -13.26
CA VAL A 351 -8.06 -4.79 -13.75
C VAL A 351 -7.72 -4.27 -15.14
N VAL A 352 -8.62 -4.44 -16.11
CA VAL A 352 -8.35 -4.11 -17.51
C VAL A 352 -9.41 -3.25 -18.17
N GLY A 353 -8.97 -2.40 -19.11
CA GLY A 353 -9.83 -1.67 -20.03
C GLY A 353 -10.97 -0.92 -19.32
N ARG A 354 -12.21 -1.14 -19.78
CA ARG A 354 -13.41 -0.45 -19.28
C ARG A 354 -13.74 -0.69 -17.80
N ARG A 355 -13.08 -1.65 -17.14
CA ARG A 355 -13.27 -1.88 -15.70
C ARG A 355 -12.52 -0.87 -14.84
N ILE A 356 -11.47 -0.25 -15.39
CA ILE A 356 -10.64 0.75 -14.70
C ILE A 356 -11.48 1.93 -14.18
N PRO A 357 -12.28 2.65 -15.01
CA PRO A 357 -13.02 3.83 -14.54
C PRO A 357 -14.10 3.53 -13.49
N ILE A 358 -14.54 2.28 -13.36
CA ILE A 358 -15.58 1.86 -12.40
C ILE A 358 -15.00 1.12 -11.18
N PHE A 359 -13.69 0.93 -11.11
CA PHE A 359 -13.03 0.18 -10.04
C PHE A 359 -13.34 0.73 -8.63
N THR A 360 -13.48 -0.19 -7.68
CA THR A 360 -13.69 0.03 -6.24
C THR A 360 -13.06 -1.12 -5.44
N ILE A 361 -12.63 -0.85 -4.21
CA ILE A 361 -11.95 -1.79 -3.30
C ILE A 361 -12.88 -2.37 -2.24
#